data_AF-A0A7C3GZ12-F1
#
_entry.id   AF-A0A7C3GZ12-F1
#
_cell.length_a   1.000
_cell.length_b   1.000
_cell.length_c   1.000
_cell.angle_alpha   90.00
_cell.angle_beta   90.00
_cell.angle_gamma   90.00
#
_symmetry.space_group_name_H-M   'P 1'
#
loop_
_entity.id
_entity.type
_entity.pdbx_description
1 polymer ?
#
loop_
_entity_poly.entity_id
_entity_poly.type
_entity_poly.pdbx_seq_one_letter_code
_entity_poly.pdbx_strand_id
1 'polypeptide(L)'
;SLEGLLSNGLTVLLTVWLWLKFLGTPGKLLLNCQVVDAQSFKPLSIKQAVLRYFAYIVSLLPLGLGFFWIAWDKRKQGFHDKIANSVVLYEAELEADDESQKTLATLMAEVR
;
A
#
# COMPACT_ATOMS: atom_id res chain seq x y z
N SER A 1 -4.72 5.78 30.05
CA SER A 1 -5.25 7.14 30.28
C SER A 1 -6.12 7.54 29.09
N LEU A 2 -7.17 8.33 29.30
CA LEU A 2 -8.06 8.83 28.23
C LEU A 2 -7.27 9.53 27.11
N GLU A 3 -6.20 10.24 27.48
CA GLU A 3 -5.31 10.92 26.55
C GLU A 3 -4.52 9.97 25.63
N GLY A 4 -4.13 8.80 26.13
CA GLY A 4 -3.48 7.78 25.32
C GLY A 4 -4.41 7.20 24.26
N LEU A 5 -5.70 7.05 24.57
CA LEU A 5 -6.69 6.55 23.62
C LEU A 5 -6.94 7.57 22.50
N LEU A 6 -7.06 8.86 22.85
CA LEU A 6 -7.23 9.95 21.90
C LEU A 6 -6.02 10.11 20.96
N SER A 7 -4.80 10.05 21.50
CA SER A 7 -3.56 10.14 20.73
C SER A 7 -3.38 8.97 19.75
N ASN A 8 -3.66 7.74 20.21
CA ASN A 8 -3.59 6.56 19.35
C ASN A 8 -4.63 6.62 18.21
N GLY A 9 -5.87 7.01 18.53
CA GLY A 9 -6.93 7.18 17.53
C GLY A 9 -6.58 8.22 16.46
N LEU A 10 -6.03 9.36 16.86
CA LEU A 10 -5.57 10.41 15.94
C LEU A 10 -4.47 9.89 15.00
N THR A 11 -3.52 9.11 15.53
CA THR A 11 -2.44 8.53 14.74
C THR A 11 -2.97 7.56 13.66
N VAL A 12 -3.96 6.74 14.00
CA VAL A 12 -4.62 5.85 13.04
C VAL A 12 -5.27 6.65 11.92
N LEU A 13 -6.06 7.66 12.29
CA LEU A 13 -6.79 8.49 11.34
C LEU A 13 -5.84 9.25 10.41
N LEU A 14 -4.77 9.84 10.95
CA LEU A 14 -3.74 10.49 10.16
C LEU A 14 -3.04 9.52 9.21
N THR A 15 -2.70 8.31 9.67
CA THR A 15 -2.03 7.31 8.83
C THR A 15 -2.92 6.84 7.68
N VAL A 16 -4.20 6.55 7.96
CA VAL A 16 -5.19 6.18 6.94
C VAL A 16 -5.39 7.33 5.96
N TRP A 17 -5.54 8.56 6.44
CA TRP A 17 -5.69 9.74 5.59
C TRP A 17 -4.47 9.95 4.70
N LEU A 18 -3.25 9.80 5.22
CA LEU A 18 -2.01 9.89 4.46
C LEU A 18 -1.94 8.84 3.34
N TRP A 19 -2.32 7.58 3.61
CA TRP A 19 -2.35 6.55 2.56
C TRP A 19 -3.39 6.84 1.48
N LEU A 20 -4.55 7.37 1.84
CA LEU A 20 -5.58 7.70 0.86
C LEU A 20 -5.20 8.92 0.02
N LYS A 21 -4.53 9.91 0.61
CA LYS A 21 -4.20 11.18 -0.07
C LYS A 21 -2.87 11.13 -0.80
N PHE A 22 -1.87 10.49 -0.23
CA PHE A 22 -0.49 10.50 -0.69
C PHE A 22 0.05 9.11 -0.99
N LEU A 23 -0.75 8.04 -0.90
CA LEU A 23 -0.30 6.66 -1.19
C LEU A 23 0.82 6.19 -0.25
N GLY A 24 1.15 6.92 0.80
CA GLY A 24 2.31 6.64 1.61
C GLY A 24 2.40 7.59 2.78
N THR A 25 3.16 7.20 3.80
CA THR A 25 3.59 8.16 4.82
C THR A 25 4.76 8.98 4.27
N PRO A 26 5.04 10.19 4.79
CA PRO A 26 6.11 11.03 4.28
C PRO A 26 7.46 10.30 4.16
N GLY A 27 7.81 9.45 5.14
CA GLY A 27 9.03 8.63 5.07
C GLY A 27 9.04 7.60 3.93
N LYS A 28 7.87 7.04 3.55
CA LYS A 28 7.76 6.14 2.41
C LYS A 28 7.91 6.90 1.08
N LEU A 29 7.34 8.09 1.01
CA LEU A 29 7.44 8.95 -0.19
C LEU A 29 8.88 9.43 -0.43
N LEU A 30 9.62 9.72 0.64
CA LEU A 30 11.05 10.03 0.54
C LEU A 30 11.89 8.86 -0.01
N LEU A 31 11.41 7.63 0.14
CA LEU A 31 12.01 6.42 -0.43
C LEU A 31 11.41 6.07 -1.80
N ASN A 32 10.58 6.95 -2.36
CA ASN A 32 9.78 6.74 -3.57
C ASN A 32 8.97 5.42 -3.54
N CYS A 33 8.44 5.09 -2.36
CA CYS A 33 7.57 3.94 -2.16
C CYS A 33 6.11 4.37 -2.10
N GLN A 34 5.27 3.75 -2.92
CA GLN A 34 3.83 4.02 -2.94
C GLN A 34 3.05 2.74 -2.63
N VAL A 35 2.00 2.90 -1.84
CA VAL A 35 1.09 1.83 -1.42
C VAL A 35 -0.15 1.89 -2.28
N VAL A 36 -0.34 0.86 -3.10
CA VAL A 36 -1.42 0.78 -4.08
C VAL A 36 -2.21 -0.53 -3.93
N ASP A 37 -3.35 -0.57 -4.60
CA ASP A 37 -4.15 -1.79 -4.75
C ASP A 37 -3.36 -2.85 -5.51
N ALA A 38 -3.43 -4.11 -5.03
CA ALA A 38 -2.58 -5.17 -5.54
C ALA A 38 -3.02 -5.75 -6.90
N GLN A 39 -4.21 -5.42 -7.42
CA GLN A 39 -4.63 -5.83 -8.78
C GLN A 39 -4.58 -4.68 -9.78
N SER A 40 -5.09 -3.52 -9.38
CA SER A 40 -5.31 -2.39 -10.28
C SER A 40 -4.20 -1.36 -10.25
N PHE A 41 -3.27 -1.44 -9.30
CA PHE A 41 -2.22 -0.44 -9.03
C PHE A 41 -2.73 0.98 -8.79
N LYS A 42 -4.04 1.12 -8.54
CA LYS A 42 -4.69 2.38 -8.19
C LYS A 42 -4.53 2.72 -6.72
N PRO A 43 -4.82 3.97 -6.31
CA PRO A 43 -4.91 4.33 -4.90
C PRO A 43 -5.76 3.37 -4.07
N LEU A 44 -5.34 3.12 -2.84
CA LEU A 44 -6.08 2.28 -1.90
C LEU A 44 -7.51 2.79 -1.69
N SER A 45 -8.45 1.86 -1.61
CA SER A 45 -9.77 2.18 -1.08
C SER A 45 -9.73 2.38 0.44
N ILE A 46 -10.69 3.14 0.99
CA ILE A 46 -10.83 3.35 2.44
C ILE A 46 -10.88 2.01 3.19
N LYS A 47 -11.61 1.03 2.65
CA LYS A 47 -11.72 -0.32 3.25
C LYS A 47 -10.36 -1.00 3.33
N GLN A 48 -9.55 -0.93 2.27
CA GLN A 48 -8.21 -1.53 2.27
C GLN A 48 -7.28 -0.82 3.23
N ALA A 49 -7.29 0.51 3.28
CA ALA A 49 -6.46 1.27 4.21
C ALA A 49 -6.77 0.93 5.69
N VAL A 50 -8.05 0.83 6.03
CA VAL A 50 -8.50 0.43 7.37
C VAL A 50 -8.15 -1.02 7.66
N LEU A 51 -8.42 -1.94 6.72
CA LEU A 51 -8.10 -3.36 6.88
C LEU A 51 -6.60 -3.59 7.04
N ARG A 52 -5.77 -2.86 6.28
CA ARG A 52 -4.31 -2.86 6.38
C ARG A 52 -3.87 -2.46 7.79
N TYR A 53 -4.49 -1.44 8.38
CA TYR A 53 -4.18 -1.01 9.74
C TYR A 53 -4.41 -2.12 10.77
N PHE A 54 -5.57 -2.78 10.75
CA PHE A 54 -5.85 -3.90 11.66
C PHE A 54 -4.98 -5.13 11.37
N ALA A 55 -4.66 -5.38 10.10
CA ALA A 55 -3.84 -6.51 9.72
C ALA A 55 -2.37 -6.39 10.15
N TYR A 56 -1.90 -5.19 10.57
CA TYR A 56 -0.61 -5.06 11.25
C TYR A 56 -0.59 -5.82 12.58
N ILE A 57 -1.71 -5.87 13.32
CA ILE A 57 -1.82 -6.65 14.55
C ILE A 57 -1.61 -8.14 14.22
N VAL A 58 -2.28 -8.63 13.17
CA VAL A 58 -2.13 -10.01 12.69
C VAL A 58 -0.71 -10.30 12.22
N SER A 59 -0.02 -9.33 11.62
CA SER A 59 1.38 -9.47 11.22
C SER A 59 2.34 -9.55 12.41
N LEU A 60 1.99 -8.90 13.53
CA LEU A 60 2.78 -8.86 14.75
C LEU A 60 2.57 -10.09 15.65
N LEU A 61 1.34 -10.62 15.72
CA LEU A 61 0.97 -11.78 16.55
C LEU A 61 1.92 -12.99 16.41
N PRO A 62 2.32 -13.44 15.21
CA PRO A 62 3.26 -14.54 15.06
C PRO A 62 4.71 -14.05 15.26
N LEU A 63 5.00 -13.33 16.35
CA LEU A 63 6.33 -12.76 16.65
C LEU A 63 6.92 -11.94 15.48
N GLY A 64 6.07 -11.19 14.77
CA GLY A 64 6.48 -10.40 13.62
C GLY A 64 6.74 -11.20 12.33
N LEU A 65 6.43 -12.51 12.29
CA LEU A 65 6.61 -13.35 11.10
C LEU A 65 5.91 -12.77 9.85
N GLY A 66 4.79 -12.06 10.03
CA GLY A 66 4.09 -11.41 8.93
C GLY A 66 4.90 -10.30 8.24
N PHE A 67 5.90 -9.74 8.92
CA PHE A 67 6.87 -8.81 8.34
C PHE A 67 8.06 -9.56 7.73
N PHE A 68 8.57 -10.60 8.39
CA PHE A 68 9.63 -11.45 7.82
C PHE A 68 9.21 -12.10 6.50
N TRP A 69 7.91 -12.39 6.34
CA TRP A 69 7.35 -12.93 5.11
C TRP A 69 7.60 -12.07 3.87
N ILE A 70 7.74 -10.74 4.04
CA ILE A 70 8.03 -9.79 2.94
C ILE A 70 9.31 -10.19 2.20
N ALA A 71 10.31 -10.71 2.90
CA ALA A 71 11.58 -11.10 2.28
C ALA A 71 11.40 -12.29 1.31
N TRP A 72 10.49 -13.21 1.63
CA TRP A 72 10.25 -14.44 0.88
C TRP A 72 9.17 -14.31 -0.20
N ASP A 73 8.24 -13.38 -0.02
CA ASP A 73 7.14 -13.18 -0.94
C ASP A 73 7.61 -12.60 -2.29
N LYS A 74 7.14 -13.19 -3.41
CA LYS A 74 7.51 -12.76 -4.77
C LYS A 74 7.12 -11.31 -5.06
N ARG A 75 6.03 -10.84 -4.47
CA ARG A 75 5.53 -9.47 -4.62
C ARG A 75 5.93 -8.57 -3.45
N LYS A 76 6.84 -9.04 -2.59
CA LYS A 76 7.28 -8.33 -1.38
C LYS A 76 6.11 -7.90 -0.48
N GLN A 77 5.07 -8.74 -0.38
CA GLN A 77 3.89 -8.48 0.44
C GLN A 77 4.00 -9.16 1.81
N GLY A 78 3.78 -8.40 2.88
CA GLY A 78 3.59 -8.95 4.22
C GLY A 78 2.17 -9.48 4.43
N PHE A 79 1.90 -10.07 5.59
CA PHE A 79 0.54 -10.54 5.91
C PHE A 79 -0.48 -9.40 5.87
N HIS A 80 -0.13 -8.23 6.40
CA HIS A 80 -0.98 -7.04 6.33
C HIS A 80 -1.25 -6.57 4.90
N ASP A 81 -0.25 -6.65 4.02
CA ASP A 81 -0.41 -6.32 2.61
C ASP A 81 -1.35 -7.31 1.92
N LYS A 82 -1.18 -8.60 2.16
CA LYS A 82 -2.02 -9.67 1.59
C LYS A 82 -3.46 -9.60 2.06
N ILE A 83 -3.69 -9.41 3.36
CA ILE A 83 -5.03 -9.32 3.95
C ILE A 83 -5.76 -8.09 3.42
N ALA A 84 -5.07 -6.96 3.30
CA ALA A 84 -5.64 -5.72 2.76
C ALA A 84 -5.64 -5.66 1.23
N ASN A 85 -5.11 -6.70 0.57
CA ASN A 85 -4.98 -6.78 -0.87
C ASN A 85 -4.27 -5.54 -1.46
N SER A 86 -3.16 -5.17 -0.84
CA SER A 86 -2.34 -4.01 -1.17
C SER A 86 -0.91 -4.43 -1.48
N VAL A 87 -0.18 -3.60 -2.21
CA VAL A 87 1.24 -3.83 -2.54
C VAL A 87 1.99 -2.51 -2.44
N VAL A 88 3.29 -2.60 -2.14
CA VAL A 88 4.19 -1.46 -2.16
C VAL A 88 4.99 -1.52 -3.45
N LEU A 89 4.93 -0.48 -4.26
CA LEU A 89 5.72 -0.31 -5.48
C LEU A 89 6.78 0.77 -5.27
N TYR A 90 7.93 0.65 -5.92
CA TYR A 90 8.91 1.73 -6.02
C TYR A 90 8.67 2.51 -7.32
N GLU A 91 9.26 3.70 -7.41
CA GLU A 91 9.11 4.58 -8.59
C GLU A 91 9.34 3.87 -9.92
N ALA A 92 10.39 3.04 -9.99
CA ALA A 92 10.76 2.33 -11.22
C ALA A 92 9.64 1.39 -11.72
N GLU A 93 8.90 0.74 -10.81
CA GLU A 93 7.77 -0.10 -11.20
C GLU A 93 6.54 0.72 -11.61
N LEU A 94 6.36 1.92 -11.06
CA LEU A 94 5.25 2.81 -11.42
C LEU A 94 5.46 3.42 -12.81
N GLU A 95 6.67 3.86 -13.12
CA GLU A 95 7.04 4.37 -14.45
C GLU A 95 6.82 3.31 -15.54
N ALA A 96 7.18 2.06 -15.26
CA ALA A 96 7.01 0.95 -16.19
C ALA A 96 5.53 0.62 -16.49
N ASP A 97 4.65 0.68 -15.48
CA ASP A 97 3.21 0.46 -15.69
C ASP A 97 2.60 1.60 -16.52
N ASP A 98 2.96 2.85 -16.24
CA ASP A 98 2.49 4.02 -16.98
C ASP A 98 2.89 3.99 -18.48
N GLU A 99 4.11 3.56 -18.79
CA GLU A 99 4.58 3.41 -20.18
C GLU A 99 3.83 2.28 -20.92
N SER A 100 3.59 1.16 -20.24
CA SER A 100 2.79 0.05 -20.78
C SER A 100 1.37 0.49 -21.13
N GLN A 101 0.70 1.23 -20.23
CA GLN A 101 -0.64 1.75 -20.49
C GLN A 101 -0.67 2.72 -21.67
N LYS A 102 0.32 3.62 -21.79
CA LYS A 102 0.44 4.55 -22.94
C LYS A 102 0.62 3.77 -24.25
N THR A 103 1.49 2.77 -24.25
CA THR A 103 1.75 1.93 -25.42
C THR A 103 0.49 1.21 -25.88
N LEU A 104 -0.27 0.60 -24.96
CA LEU A 104 -1.54 -0.05 -25.27
C LEU A 104 -2.57 0.94 -25.82
N ALA A 105 -2.68 2.13 -25.22
CA ALA A 105 -3.59 3.17 -25.71
C ALA A 105 -3.22 3.62 -27.13
N THR A 106 -1.92 3.74 -27.45
CA THR A 106 -1.44 4.04 -28.79
C THR A 106 -1.82 2.93 -29.79
N LEU A 107 -1.58 1.66 -29.45
CA LEU A 107 -1.95 0.52 -30.31
C LEU A 107 -3.46 0.45 -30.57
N MET A 108 -4.29 0.68 -29.55
CA MET A 108 -5.75 0.71 -29.69
C MET A 108 -6.23 1.87 -30.56
N ALA A 109 -5.52 3.01 -30.55
CA ALA A 109 -5.81 4.15 -31.40
C ALA A 109 -5.42 3.90 -32.86
N GLU A 110 -4.35 3.15 -33.12
CA GLU A 110 -3.90 2.80 -34.47
C GLU A 110 -4.77 1.70 -35.13
N VAL A 111 -5.33 0.79 -34.34
CA VAL A 111 -6.24 -0.27 -34.82
C VAL A 111 -7.66 0.25 -35.10
N ARG A 112 -7.97 1.51 -34.75
CA ARG A 112 -9.28 2.15 -34.98
C ARG A 112 -9.37 2.82 -36.35
#